data_AF-A0A389MG82-F1
#
_entry.id   AF-A0A389MG82-F1
#
_cell.length_a   1.000
_cell.length_b   1.000
_cell.length_c   1.000
_cell.angle_alpha   90.00
_cell.angle_beta   90.00
_cell.angle_gamma   90.00
#
_symmetry.space_group_name_H-M   'P 1'
#
loop_
_entity.id
_entity.type
_entity.pdbx_description
1 polymer ?
#
loop_
_entity_poly.entity_id
_entity_poly.type
_entity_poly.pdbx_seq_one_letter_code
_entity_poly.pdbx_strand_id
1 'polypeptide(L)'
;MMNRQPDSAAIEPSPLLARLRQRVEALYARREADDHYVVTPLPWLSFIRFTQPTELNKGMLEPSMCIVLQGLKKILIGRDVTEYGAGSYVLSAIDMPISGQVTQASPEVPYLGIRIDLNIQEMADLIINMKLAQPAASGSGAAAYVTQSDADLQDAFLRLVTMLDKP
;
A
#
# COMPACT_ATOMS: atom_id res chain seq x y z
N MET A 1 -27.75 6.80 12.12
CA MET A 1 -27.72 5.71 11.14
C MET A 1 -27.65 6.31 9.74
N MET A 2 -26.48 6.29 9.11
CA MET A 2 -26.34 6.40 7.65
C MET A 2 -24.94 5.87 7.32
N ASN A 3 -24.82 4.56 7.19
CA ASN A 3 -23.58 3.90 6.78
C ASN A 3 -23.44 4.12 5.27
N ARG A 4 -22.69 5.14 4.85
CA ARG A 4 -22.28 5.24 3.44
C ARG A 4 -21.28 4.11 3.20
N GLN A 5 -21.76 3.01 2.67
CA GLN A 5 -20.92 2.14 1.85
C GLN A 5 -20.27 3.04 0.79
N PRO A 6 -18.94 3.08 0.66
CA PRO A 6 -18.36 3.65 -0.53
C PRO A 6 -18.87 2.80 -1.70
N ASP A 7 -19.48 3.48 -2.67
CA ASP A 7 -19.91 2.88 -3.93
C ASP A 7 -18.78 1.98 -4.45
N SER A 8 -19.11 0.71 -4.66
CA SER A 8 -18.35 -0.20 -5.50
C SER A 8 -18.48 0.28 -6.95
N ALA A 9 -17.99 1.49 -7.23
CA ALA A 9 -17.78 1.95 -8.60
C ALA A 9 -16.85 0.92 -9.25
N ALA A 10 -17.32 0.31 -10.34
CA ALA A 10 -16.52 -0.58 -11.14
C ALA A 10 -15.19 0.14 -11.43
N ILE A 11 -14.10 -0.41 -10.87
CA ILE A 11 -12.77 0.16 -11.02
C ILE A 11 -12.40 0.00 -12.48
N GLU A 12 -12.49 1.08 -13.25
CA GLU A 12 -11.94 1.13 -14.59
C GLU A 12 -10.46 0.70 -14.51
N PRO A 13 -10.02 -0.28 -15.32
CA PRO A 13 -8.68 -0.83 -15.22
C PRO A 13 -7.65 0.26 -15.50
N SER A 14 -6.94 0.71 -14.46
CA SER A 14 -5.90 1.71 -14.59
C SER A 14 -4.69 1.15 -15.36
N PRO A 15 -4.28 1.78 -16.48
CA PRO A 15 -3.07 1.39 -17.20
C PRO A 15 -1.80 1.57 -16.35
N LEU A 16 -1.77 2.56 -15.45
CA LEU A 16 -0.64 2.81 -14.56
C LEU A 16 -0.49 1.69 -13.53
N LEU A 17 -1.60 1.27 -12.92
CA LEU A 17 -1.61 0.15 -11.99
C LEU A 17 -1.20 -1.17 -12.66
N ALA A 18 -1.67 -1.41 -13.89
CA ALA A 18 -1.26 -2.57 -14.67
C ALA A 18 0.25 -2.59 -14.96
N ARG A 19 0.83 -1.43 -15.31
CA ARG A 19 2.28 -1.29 -15.52
C ARG A 19 3.07 -1.50 -14.22
N LEU A 20 2.59 -0.95 -13.10
CA LEU A 20 3.18 -1.19 -11.79
C LEU A 20 3.18 -2.69 -11.45
N ARG A 21 2.05 -3.36 -11.63
CA ARG A 21 1.92 -4.81 -11.40
C ARG A 21 2.94 -5.60 -12.21
N GLN A 22 3.02 -5.36 -13.52
CA GLN A 22 3.99 -6.03 -14.40
C GLN A 22 5.45 -5.81 -13.97
N ARG A 23 5.79 -4.60 -13.53
CA ARG A 23 7.13 -4.27 -13.01
C ARG A 23 7.45 -5.10 -11.75
N VAL A 24 6.51 -5.14 -10.80
CA VAL A 24 6.71 -5.89 -9.55
C VAL A 24 6.75 -7.39 -9.81
N GLU A 25 5.91 -7.93 -10.71
CA GLU A 25 5.98 -9.33 -11.14
C GLU A 25 7.36 -9.71 -11.69
N ALA A 26 7.95 -8.83 -12.51
CA ALA A 26 9.28 -9.07 -13.07
C ALA A 26 10.38 -9.18 -11.98
N LEU A 27 10.24 -8.48 -10.85
CA LEU A 27 11.17 -8.58 -9.71
C LEU A 27 11.10 -9.93 -9.00
N TYR A 28 9.94 -10.61 -9.07
CA TYR A 28 9.72 -11.94 -8.49
C TYR A 28 9.91 -13.09 -9.48
N ALA A 29 10.09 -12.83 -10.78
CA ALA A 29 10.15 -13.86 -11.82
C ALA A 29 11.25 -14.92 -11.63
N ARG A 30 12.29 -14.63 -10.84
CA ARG A 30 13.41 -15.55 -10.54
C ARG A 30 13.55 -15.85 -9.05
N ARG A 31 12.50 -15.61 -8.26
CA ARG A 31 12.50 -15.79 -6.80
C ARG A 31 11.59 -16.94 -6.40
N GLU A 32 11.99 -17.68 -5.38
CA GLU A 32 11.21 -18.77 -4.79
C GLU A 32 9.87 -18.28 -4.25
N ALA A 33 8.84 -19.11 -4.21
CA ALA A 33 7.46 -18.70 -3.88
C ALA A 33 7.28 -18.16 -2.44
N ASP A 34 8.18 -18.52 -1.53
CA ASP A 34 8.25 -18.08 -0.13
C ASP A 34 9.03 -16.77 0.08
N ASP A 35 9.65 -16.24 -0.99
CA ASP A 35 10.20 -14.89 -0.99
C ASP A 35 9.05 -13.87 -0.98
N HIS A 36 8.64 -13.51 0.23
CA HIS A 36 7.53 -12.60 0.49
C HIS A 36 7.91 -11.13 0.37
N TYR A 37 9.19 -10.78 0.55
CA TYR A 37 9.65 -9.40 0.63
C TYR A 37 10.92 -9.19 -0.19
N VAL A 38 10.85 -8.28 -1.15
CA VAL A 38 12.05 -7.84 -1.88
C VAL A 38 12.52 -6.51 -1.32
N VAL A 39 13.71 -6.52 -0.73
CA VAL A 39 14.45 -5.31 -0.36
C VAL A 39 15.05 -4.66 -1.59
N THR A 40 15.07 -3.34 -1.61
CA THR A 40 15.65 -2.56 -2.72
C THR A 40 16.87 -1.77 -2.23
N PRO A 41 17.69 -1.19 -3.12
CA PRO A 41 18.72 -0.23 -2.72
C PRO A 41 18.19 0.98 -1.95
N LEU A 42 16.88 1.26 -2.04
CA LEU A 42 16.18 2.22 -1.21
C LEU A 42 15.64 1.50 0.04
N PRO A 43 16.22 1.70 1.23
CA PRO A 43 15.89 0.91 2.41
C PRO A 43 14.44 1.07 2.88
N TRP A 44 13.79 2.17 2.50
CA TRP A 44 12.39 2.48 2.81
C TRP A 44 11.40 1.98 1.75
N LEU A 45 11.87 1.37 0.65
CA LEU A 45 11.02 0.82 -0.41
C LEU A 45 11.14 -0.70 -0.45
N SER A 46 10.01 -1.39 -0.33
CA SER A 46 9.93 -2.84 -0.43
C SER A 46 8.75 -3.30 -1.27
N PHE A 47 8.88 -4.49 -1.85
CA PHE A 47 7.81 -5.18 -2.55
C PHE A 47 7.32 -6.35 -1.72
N ILE A 48 6.02 -6.65 -1.83
CA ILE A 48 5.35 -7.71 -1.06
C ILE A 48 4.71 -8.69 -2.02
N ARG A 49 4.89 -9.99 -1.79
CA ARG A 49 4.19 -11.06 -2.51
C ARG A 49 3.71 -12.16 -1.58
N PHE A 50 2.45 -12.56 -1.77
CA PHE A 50 1.93 -13.81 -1.22
C PHE A 50 1.30 -14.62 -2.35
N THR A 51 1.62 -15.90 -2.43
CA THR A 51 1.08 -16.84 -3.44
C THR A 51 -0.06 -17.70 -2.88
N GLN A 52 -0.45 -17.49 -1.62
CA GLN A 52 -1.57 -18.15 -0.95
C GLN A 52 -2.20 -17.19 0.06
N PRO A 53 -3.47 -17.38 0.44
CA PRO A 53 -4.06 -16.62 1.54
C PRO A 53 -3.27 -16.84 2.82
N THR A 54 -3.17 -15.81 3.66
CA THR A 54 -2.49 -15.92 4.95
C THR A 54 -3.50 -16.25 6.05
N GLU A 55 -3.01 -16.73 7.19
CA GLU A 55 -3.77 -16.66 8.43
C GLU A 55 -3.97 -15.20 8.88
N LEU A 56 -4.88 -14.99 9.84
CA LEU A 56 -5.06 -13.70 10.49
C LEU A 56 -3.84 -13.42 11.37
N ASN A 57 -3.05 -12.42 10.98
CA ASN A 57 -1.86 -12.01 11.71
C ASN A 57 -2.12 -10.73 12.50
N LYS A 58 -1.63 -10.69 13.75
CA LYS A 58 -1.64 -9.48 14.60
C LYS A 58 -0.26 -8.86 14.59
N GLY A 59 -0.18 -7.54 14.50
CA GLY A 59 1.11 -6.86 14.47
C GLY A 59 0.99 -5.36 14.69
N MET A 60 2.13 -4.69 14.62
CA MET A 60 2.20 -3.23 14.60
C MET A 60 2.24 -2.76 13.15
N LEU A 61 1.36 -1.81 12.80
CA LEU A 61 1.48 -1.05 11.57
C LEU A 61 2.30 0.20 11.86
N GLU A 62 3.55 0.18 11.40
CA GLU A 62 4.45 1.33 11.45
C GLU A 62 4.04 2.39 10.40
N PRO A 63 4.45 3.65 10.57
CA PRO A 63 4.25 4.70 9.58
C PRO A 63 4.71 4.28 8.18
N SER A 64 3.74 4.11 7.29
CA SER A 64 4.00 3.55 5.96
C SER A 64 2.81 3.80 5.04
N MET A 65 3.08 3.78 3.74
CA MET A 65 2.07 3.71 2.68
C MET A 65 2.24 2.39 1.93
N CYS A 66 1.17 1.60 1.80
CA CYS A 66 1.19 0.34 1.06
C CYS A 66 0.07 0.29 0.03
N ILE A 67 0.41 0.31 -1.25
CA ILE A 67 -0.53 0.14 -2.38
C ILE A 67 -0.63 -1.33 -2.77
N VAL A 68 -1.85 -1.80 -3.03
CA VAL A 68 -2.12 -3.15 -3.53
C VAL A 68 -2.22 -3.12 -5.05
N LEU A 69 -1.49 -4.01 -5.71
CA LEU A 69 -1.46 -4.13 -7.17
C LEU A 69 -2.27 -5.32 -7.68
N GLN A 70 -2.42 -6.36 -6.85
CA GLN A 70 -3.16 -7.59 -7.16
C GLN A 70 -3.53 -8.32 -5.86
N GLY A 71 -4.62 -9.10 -5.90
CA GLY A 71 -5.14 -9.83 -4.74
C GLY A 71 -5.99 -8.97 -3.81
N LEU A 72 -6.47 -9.60 -2.73
CA LEU A 72 -7.27 -8.94 -1.69
C LEU A 72 -6.63 -9.06 -0.32
N LYS A 73 -6.81 -8.02 0.48
CA LYS A 73 -6.37 -7.94 1.87
C LYS A 73 -7.49 -7.41 2.75
N LYS A 74 -7.63 -8.01 3.92
CA LYS A 74 -8.51 -7.57 5.00
C LYS A 74 -7.68 -7.01 6.14
N ILE A 75 -8.08 -5.86 6.69
CA ILE A 75 -7.43 -5.23 7.82
C ILE A 75 -8.46 -4.78 8.85
N LEU A 76 -8.13 -4.97 10.13
CA LEU A 76 -8.82 -4.38 11.27
C LEU A 76 -8.00 -3.20 11.78
N ILE A 77 -8.57 -2.00 11.70
CA ILE A 77 -8.00 -0.76 12.23
C ILE A 77 -8.92 -0.26 13.34
N GLY A 78 -8.46 -0.31 14.59
CA GLY A 78 -9.32 -0.01 15.73
C GLY A 78 -10.49 -0.99 15.84
N ARG A 79 -11.69 -0.55 15.41
CA ARG A 79 -12.92 -1.36 15.38
C ARG A 79 -13.42 -1.67 13.98
N ASP A 80 -12.81 -1.09 12.96
CA ASP A 80 -13.30 -1.14 11.59
C ASP A 80 -12.54 -2.20 10.79
N VAL A 81 -13.29 -3.14 10.21
CA VAL A 81 -12.75 -4.15 9.30
C VAL A 81 -12.98 -3.68 7.87
N THR A 82 -11.91 -3.55 7.10
CA THR A 82 -11.95 -3.17 5.69
C THR A 82 -11.28 -4.24 4.85
N GLU A 83 -11.96 -4.74 3.81
CA GLU A 83 -11.37 -5.55 2.76
C GLU A 83 -11.15 -4.68 1.52
N TYR A 84 -9.96 -4.77 0.93
CA TYR A 84 -9.51 -3.92 -0.17
C TYR A 84 -8.57 -4.70 -1.08
N GLY A 85 -8.39 -4.19 -2.29
CA GLY A 85 -7.66 -4.88 -3.35
C GLY A 85 -6.90 -3.94 -4.25
N ALA A 86 -6.62 -4.41 -5.47
CA ALA A 86 -5.90 -3.68 -6.48
C ALA A 86 -6.38 -2.22 -6.62
N GLY A 87 -5.45 -1.27 -6.58
CA GLY A 87 -5.72 0.17 -6.69
C GLY A 87 -6.01 0.86 -5.36
N SER A 88 -6.34 0.11 -4.31
CA SER A 88 -6.42 0.66 -2.94
C SER A 88 -5.05 0.72 -2.28
N TYR A 89 -4.88 1.66 -1.37
CA TYR A 89 -3.72 1.73 -0.49
C TYR A 89 -4.15 1.93 0.97
N VAL A 90 -3.29 1.48 1.88
CA VAL A 90 -3.36 1.83 3.31
C VAL A 90 -2.25 2.83 3.62
N LEU A 91 -2.58 3.87 4.37
CA LEU A 91 -1.62 4.82 4.94
C LEU A 91 -1.72 4.78 6.46
N SER A 92 -0.59 4.73 7.14
CA SER A 92 -0.48 4.95 8.59
C SER A 92 0.46 6.12 8.87
N ALA A 93 0.06 7.00 9.78
CA ALA A 93 0.88 8.14 10.23
C ALA A 93 1.54 7.90 11.60
N ILE A 94 1.11 6.88 12.34
CA ILE A 94 1.66 6.51 13.65
C ILE A 94 1.78 4.99 13.76
N ASP A 95 2.54 4.53 14.75
CA ASP A 95 2.53 3.13 15.15
C ASP A 95 1.18 2.76 15.74
N MET A 96 0.55 1.71 15.22
CA MET A 96 -0.69 1.21 15.80
C MET A 96 -0.90 -0.30 15.64
N PRO A 97 -1.54 -0.95 16.63
CA PRO A 97 -1.85 -2.37 16.53
C PRO A 97 -2.92 -2.60 15.46
N ILE A 98 -2.67 -3.56 14.58
CA ILE A 98 -3.60 -4.01 13.54
C ILE A 98 -3.75 -5.52 13.56
N SER A 99 -4.84 -6.01 12.97
CA SER A 99 -4.91 -7.40 12.49
C SER A 99 -5.10 -7.40 10.99
N GLY A 100 -4.35 -8.22 10.27
CA GLY A 100 -4.35 -8.25 8.81
C GLY A 100 -4.34 -9.66 8.24
N GLN A 101 -4.94 -9.83 7.08
CA GLN A 101 -4.99 -11.09 6.37
C GLN A 101 -4.99 -10.85 4.85
N VAL A 102 -4.13 -11.54 4.10
CA VAL A 102 -4.32 -11.67 2.64
C VAL A 102 -5.41 -12.71 2.42
N THR A 103 -6.53 -12.30 1.83
CA THR A 103 -7.73 -13.16 1.68
C THR A 103 -7.81 -13.81 0.31
N GLN A 104 -7.20 -13.20 -0.72
CA GLN A 104 -7.13 -13.78 -2.07
C GLN A 104 -5.71 -13.68 -2.63
N ALA A 105 -5.10 -14.84 -2.85
CA ALA A 105 -3.82 -15.01 -3.52
C ALA A 105 -3.67 -16.47 -4.00
N SER A 106 -3.00 -16.66 -5.13
CA SER A 106 -2.64 -17.97 -5.71
C SER A 106 -1.28 -17.86 -6.41
N PRO A 107 -0.61 -18.97 -6.79
CA PRO A 107 0.60 -18.90 -7.61
C PRO A 107 0.39 -18.19 -8.95
N GLU A 108 -0.77 -18.38 -9.59
CA GLU A 108 -1.12 -17.78 -10.88
C GLU A 108 -1.55 -16.31 -10.75
N VAL A 109 -2.22 -15.98 -9.64
CA VAL A 109 -2.69 -14.63 -9.31
C VAL A 109 -2.26 -14.29 -7.88
N PRO A 110 -0.98 -13.97 -7.65
CA PRO A 110 -0.47 -13.67 -6.31
C PRO A 110 -1.02 -12.34 -5.79
N TYR A 111 -1.09 -12.19 -4.47
CA TYR A 111 -1.17 -10.88 -3.86
C TYR A 111 0.15 -10.14 -4.11
N LEU A 112 0.05 -8.89 -4.56
CA LEU A 112 1.20 -8.03 -4.83
C LEU A 112 0.98 -6.65 -4.22
N GLY A 113 2.00 -6.12 -3.56
CA GLY A 113 1.98 -4.76 -3.02
C GLY A 113 3.32 -4.07 -3.07
N ILE A 114 3.29 -2.74 -2.96
CA ILE A 114 4.47 -1.89 -2.80
C ILE A 114 4.31 -1.15 -1.47
N ARG A 115 5.32 -1.24 -0.61
CA ARG A 115 5.37 -0.55 0.69
C ARG A 115 6.47 0.51 0.66
N ILE A 116 6.11 1.71 1.10
CA ILE A 116 7.01 2.82 1.40
C ILE A 116 6.94 3.07 2.91
N ASP A 117 8.06 2.94 3.60
CA ASP A 117 8.19 3.31 5.01
C ASP A 117 8.39 4.82 5.14
N LEU A 118 7.68 5.41 6.09
CA LEU A 118 7.66 6.85 6.29
C LEU A 118 8.44 7.20 7.56
N ASN A 119 9.54 7.93 7.39
CA ASN A 119 10.23 8.53 8.52
C ASN A 119 9.53 9.83 8.92
N ILE A 120 8.85 9.83 10.06
CA ILE A 120 8.09 10.98 10.55
C ILE A 120 8.98 12.23 10.76
N GLN A 121 10.25 12.05 11.14
CA GLN A 121 11.19 13.17 11.29
C GLN A 121 11.51 13.81 9.94
N GLU A 122 11.86 13.00 8.94
CA GLU A 122 12.12 13.49 7.59
C GLU A 122 10.88 14.13 6.95
N MET A 123 9.70 13.57 7.20
CA MET A 123 8.43 14.15 6.75
C MET A 123 8.17 15.51 7.40
N ALA A 124 8.43 15.66 8.70
CA ALA A 124 8.29 16.93 9.40
C ALA A 124 9.24 18.00 8.85
N ASP A 125 10.52 17.63 8.64
CA ASP A 125 11.52 18.51 8.05
C ASP A 125 11.13 18.93 6.63
N LEU A 126 10.61 17.99 5.83
CA LEU A 126 10.13 18.27 4.48
C LEU A 126 8.97 19.25 4.47
N ILE A 127 7.98 19.07 5.36
CA ILE A 127 6.83 19.99 5.51
C ILE A 127 7.30 21.40 5.82
N ILE A 128 8.26 21.54 6.75
CA ILE A 128 8.84 22.83 7.15
C ILE A 128 9.58 23.45 5.96
N ASN A 129 10.45 22.69 5.30
CA ASN A 129 11.30 23.16 4.20
C ASN A 129 10.50 23.56 2.95
N MET A 130 9.47 22.78 2.62
CA MET A 130 8.59 23.04 1.49
C MET A 130 7.55 24.13 1.78
N LYS A 131 7.46 24.62 3.03
CA LYS A 131 6.44 25.58 3.49
C LYS A 131 5.03 25.12 3.13
N LEU A 132 4.78 23.81 3.26
CA LEU A 132 3.47 23.25 2.96
C LEU A 132 2.45 23.87 3.91
N ALA A 133 1.34 24.34 3.35
CA ALA A 133 0.26 24.89 4.16
C ALA A 133 -0.24 23.83 5.14
N GLN A 134 -0.47 24.23 6.39
CA GLN A 134 -1.20 23.35 7.30
C GLN A 134 -2.57 23.05 6.67
N PRO A 135 -2.96 21.78 6.56
CA PRO A 135 -4.30 21.44 6.14
C PRO A 135 -5.31 22.18 7.02
N ALA A 136 -6.38 22.71 6.43
CA ALA A 136 -7.49 23.22 7.22
C ALA A 136 -7.91 22.12 8.20
N ALA A 137 -8.04 22.44 9.50
CA ALA A 137 -8.38 21.50 10.55
C ALA A 137 -9.71 20.82 10.25
N SER A 138 -9.64 19.73 9.50
CA SER A 138 -10.72 18.85 9.12
C SER A 138 -10.60 17.69 10.11
N GLY A 139 -11.65 17.48 10.91
CA GLY A 139 -11.57 16.81 12.20
C GLY A 139 -10.84 15.46 12.22
N SER A 140 -10.31 15.10 13.40
CA SER A 140 -9.75 13.78 13.77
C SER A 140 -9.33 12.93 12.57
N GLY A 141 -8.24 13.32 11.89
CA GLY A 141 -7.63 12.47 10.86
C GLY A 141 -7.36 11.09 11.45
N ALA A 142 -7.95 10.05 10.85
CA ALA A 142 -7.71 8.69 11.32
C ALA A 142 -6.20 8.40 11.26
N ALA A 143 -5.66 7.84 12.35
CA ALA A 143 -4.25 7.44 12.46
C ALA A 143 -3.78 6.57 11.28
N ALA A 144 -4.70 5.75 10.77
CA ALA A 144 -4.56 5.03 9.51
C ALA A 144 -5.89 4.97 8.77
N TYR A 145 -5.83 4.90 7.45
CA TYR A 145 -7.01 4.73 6.60
C TYR A 145 -6.69 3.93 5.34
N VAL A 146 -7.75 3.36 4.74
CA VAL A 146 -7.70 2.70 3.44
C VAL A 146 -8.50 3.55 2.45
N THR A 147 -7.93 3.82 1.28
CA THR A 147 -8.62 4.56 0.22
C THR A 147 -8.11 4.16 -1.16
N GLN A 148 -8.75 4.66 -2.23
CA GLN A 148 -8.34 4.46 -3.61
C GLN A 148 -7.18 5.38 -3.98
N SER A 149 -6.19 4.84 -4.70
CA SER A 149 -5.16 5.64 -5.35
C SER A 149 -5.70 6.29 -6.61
N ASP A 150 -5.35 7.56 -6.82
CA ASP A 150 -5.60 8.25 -8.08
C ASP A 150 -4.46 8.01 -9.09
N ALA A 151 -4.63 8.56 -10.30
CA ALA A 151 -3.65 8.41 -11.36
C ALA A 151 -2.30 9.06 -11.02
N ASP A 152 -2.30 10.20 -10.32
CA ASP A 152 -1.09 10.93 -9.97
C ASP A 152 -0.24 10.14 -8.97
N LEU A 153 -0.87 9.54 -7.96
CA LEU A 153 -0.20 8.67 -7.01
C LEU A 153 0.36 7.42 -7.70
N GLN A 154 -0.43 6.78 -8.57
CA GLN A 154 0.03 5.61 -9.32
C GLN A 154 1.20 5.95 -10.25
N ASP A 155 1.21 7.12 -10.89
CA ASP A 155 2.35 7.59 -11.70
C ASP A 155 3.59 7.82 -10.83
N ALA A 156 3.44 8.42 -9.65
CA ALA A 156 4.55 8.63 -8.72
C ALA A 156 5.20 7.30 -8.29
N PHE A 157 4.40 6.30 -7.92
CA PHE A 157 4.90 4.95 -7.64
C PHE A 157 5.59 4.34 -8.87
N LEU A 158 5.02 4.50 -10.07
CA LEU A 158 5.60 3.96 -11.29
C LEU A 158 6.96 4.57 -11.60
N ARG A 159 7.10 5.89 -11.43
CA ARG A 159 8.37 6.60 -11.58
C ARG A 159 9.40 6.11 -10.58
N LEU A 160 9.01 5.96 -9.31
CA LEU A 160 9.89 5.46 -8.25
C LEU A 160 10.42 4.05 -8.56
N VAL A 161 9.53 3.12 -8.89
CA VAL A 161 9.91 1.74 -9.26
C VAL A 161 10.78 1.73 -10.51
N THR A 162 10.50 2.62 -11.47
CA THR A 162 11.31 2.76 -12.69
C THR A 162 12.73 3.24 -12.43
N MET A 163 12.95 4.04 -11.37
CA MET A 163 14.29 4.51 -11.01
C MET A 163 15.18 3.39 -10.44
N LEU A 164 14.62 2.28 -9.97
CA LEU A 164 15.42 1.14 -9.52
C LEU A 164 16.27 0.52 -10.64
N ASP A 165 15.87 0.70 -11.91
CA ASP A 165 16.63 0.25 -13.07
C ASP A 165 17.68 1.28 -13.55
N LYS A 166 17.69 2.49 -12.98
CA LYS A 166 18.46 3.64 -13.44
C LYS A 166 19.17 4.30 -12.25
N PRO A 167 20.35 3.79 -11.83
CA PRO A 167 21.14 4.40 -10.77
C PRO A 167 21.58 5.83 -11.11
#